data_AF-A2SJV5-F1
#
_entry.id   AF-A2SJV5-F1
#
_cell.length_a   1.000
_cell.length_b   1.000
_cell.length_c   1.000
_cell.angle_alpha   90.00
_cell.angle_beta   90.00
_cell.angle_gamma   90.00
#
_symmetry.space_group_name_H-M   'P 1'
#
loop_
_entity.id
_entity.type
_entity.pdbx_description
1 polymer ?
#
loop_
_entity_poly.entity_id
_entity_poly.type
_entity_poly.pdbx_seq_one_letter_code
_entity_poly.pdbx_strand_id
1 'polypeptide(L)'
;MDATTFMRSLFALRRYFPQAAALGAQQAGFDALERLGIDAERRMLCATGGINTHRGAVFTLGLLCASAGAVLAQGGPCTPAALRAALRRGWGAALQARCARPRSSAGQRVTQQHGLRGASEEAALGLPVLFDVAVPALRRALAHGLAVRAARLEALFHVIAVLDDTNLAHRGGLPGLRYAQGAAANFLAAGGAAQGDASAQAEAIHREFVARRLSPGGAADVLAAACWVQRVCTD
;
A
#
# COMPACT_ATOMS: atom_id res chain seq x y z
N MET A 1 15.55 -5.90 9.04
CA MET A 1 15.40 -4.44 9.06
C MET A 1 15.45 -4.03 10.52
N ASP A 2 16.23 -3.02 10.85
CA ASP A 2 16.23 -2.37 12.17
C ASP A 2 15.74 -0.91 12.05
N ALA A 3 15.54 -0.25 13.20
CA ALA A 3 15.04 1.12 13.25
C ALA A 3 15.95 2.12 12.52
N THR A 4 17.27 1.92 12.57
CA THR A 4 18.25 2.80 11.91
C THR A 4 18.13 2.72 10.39
N THR A 5 18.02 1.51 9.83
CA THR A 5 17.81 1.29 8.39
C THR A 5 16.48 1.89 7.93
N PHE A 6 15.43 1.77 8.75
CA PHE A 6 14.13 2.39 8.50
C PHE A 6 14.23 3.92 8.42
N MET A 7 14.89 4.56 9.39
CA MET A 7 15.06 6.03 9.39
C MET A 7 15.88 6.53 8.19
N ARG A 8 16.98 5.84 7.84
CA ARG A 8 17.78 6.16 6.64
C ARG A 8 16.93 6.12 5.36
N SER A 9 16.05 5.12 5.27
CA SER A 9 15.11 4.99 4.15
C SER A 9 14.17 6.18 4.04
N LEU A 10 13.61 6.68 5.16
CA LEU A 10 12.73 7.84 5.16
C LEU A 10 13.46 9.11 4.69
N PHE A 11 14.69 9.34 5.15
CA PHE A 11 15.48 10.49 4.71
C PHE A 11 15.83 10.44 3.22
N ALA A 12 16.10 9.26 2.67
CA ALA A 12 16.36 9.09 1.24
C ALA A 12 15.14 9.41 0.36
N LEU A 13 13.93 9.23 0.91
CA LEU A 13 12.66 9.45 0.22
C LEU A 13 12.05 10.84 0.48
N ARG A 14 12.61 11.66 1.37
CA ARG A 14 11.98 12.95 1.79
C ARG A 14 11.63 13.91 0.65
N ARG A 15 12.42 13.92 -0.44
CA ARG A 15 12.20 14.79 -1.61
C ARG A 15 11.28 14.16 -2.65
N TYR A 16 11.13 12.84 -2.62
CA TYR A 16 10.38 12.10 -3.62
C TYR A 16 8.89 12.46 -3.62
N PHE A 17 8.24 12.47 -2.46
CA PHE A 17 6.80 12.71 -2.38
C PHE A 17 6.37 14.11 -2.84
N PRO A 18 7.05 15.22 -2.44
CA PRO A 18 6.75 16.54 -2.99
C PRO A 18 7.01 16.63 -4.51
N GLN A 19 8.06 15.97 -5.01
CA GLN A 19 8.35 15.92 -6.45
C GLN A 19 7.25 15.18 -7.23
N ALA A 20 6.74 14.07 -6.69
CA ALA A 20 5.64 13.34 -7.29
C ALA A 20 4.37 14.20 -7.34
N ALA A 21 4.07 14.93 -6.25
CA ALA A 21 2.97 15.89 -6.23
C ALA A 21 3.14 17.02 -7.26
N ALA A 22 4.34 17.58 -7.40
CA ALA A 22 4.63 18.61 -8.40
C ALA A 22 4.43 18.09 -9.84
N LEU A 23 4.90 16.88 -10.15
CA LEU A 23 4.63 16.24 -11.44
C LEU A 23 3.14 16.02 -11.69
N GLY A 24 2.41 15.64 -10.65
CA GLY A 24 0.94 15.54 -10.68
C GLY A 24 0.25 16.86 -10.99
N ALA A 25 0.65 17.94 -10.33
CA ALA A 25 0.14 19.29 -10.57
C ALA A 25 0.39 19.75 -12.01
N GLN A 26 1.55 19.39 -12.57
CA GLN A 26 1.93 19.67 -13.96
C GLN A 26 1.27 18.73 -14.98
N GLN A 27 0.44 17.77 -14.55
CA GLN A 27 -0.15 16.73 -15.40
C GLN A 27 0.91 15.95 -16.21
N ALA A 28 2.08 15.71 -15.61
CA ALA A 28 3.16 15.00 -16.28
C ALA A 28 2.76 13.55 -16.62
N GLY A 29 3.22 13.07 -17.77
CA GLY A 29 2.99 11.70 -18.21
C GLY A 29 3.59 10.65 -17.26
N PHE A 30 3.05 9.44 -17.31
CA PHE A 30 3.44 8.35 -16.41
C PHE A 30 4.94 8.03 -16.44
N ASP A 31 5.60 8.16 -17.60
CA ASP A 31 7.04 7.89 -17.71
C ASP A 31 7.89 8.80 -16.80
N ALA A 32 7.45 10.03 -16.54
CA ALA A 32 8.13 10.93 -15.61
C ALA A 32 7.98 10.45 -14.16
N LEU A 33 6.77 10.02 -13.76
CA LEU A 33 6.53 9.41 -12.45
C LEU A 33 7.28 8.10 -12.28
N GLU A 34 7.32 7.26 -13.32
CA GLU A 34 8.06 5.99 -13.31
C GLU A 34 9.55 6.24 -13.10
N ARG A 35 10.16 7.15 -13.87
CA ARG A 35 11.58 7.53 -13.69
C ARG A 35 11.84 8.05 -12.28
N LEU A 36 11.00 8.96 -11.78
CA LEU A 36 11.14 9.52 -10.44
C LEU A 36 11.06 8.41 -9.35
N GLY A 37 10.13 7.47 -9.50
CA GLY A 37 9.98 6.32 -8.60
C GLY A 37 11.17 5.36 -8.64
N ILE A 38 11.69 5.05 -9.83
CA ILE A 38 12.89 4.22 -10.00
C ILE A 38 14.10 4.87 -9.32
N ASP A 39 14.30 6.18 -9.50
CA ASP A 39 15.40 6.88 -8.86
C ASP A 39 15.25 6.99 -7.34
N ALA A 40 14.01 7.13 -6.85
CA ALA A 40 13.72 7.06 -5.42
C ALA A 40 14.04 5.68 -4.83
N GLU A 41 13.65 4.60 -5.53
CA GLU A 41 13.99 3.22 -5.14
C GLU A 41 15.50 3.01 -5.10
N ARG A 42 16.24 3.48 -6.12
CA ARG A 42 17.72 3.40 -6.14
C ARG A 42 18.36 4.13 -4.98
N ARG A 43 17.92 5.36 -4.68
CA ARG A 43 18.44 6.12 -3.53
C ARG A 43 18.15 5.43 -2.21
N MET A 44 16.93 4.89 -2.06
CA MET A 44 16.53 4.12 -0.90
C MET A 44 17.45 2.91 -0.70
N LEU A 45 17.61 2.07 -1.74
CA LEU A 45 18.45 0.88 -1.69
C LEU A 45 19.93 1.21 -1.40
N CYS A 46 20.45 2.29 -1.97
CA CYS A 46 21.80 2.76 -1.66
C CYS A 46 21.94 3.13 -0.18
N ALA A 47 20.99 3.88 0.37
CA ALA A 47 21.00 4.31 1.77
C ALA A 47 20.78 3.16 2.79
N THR A 48 20.18 2.05 2.35
CA THR A 48 19.84 0.90 3.20
C THR A 48 20.74 -0.33 2.96
N GLY A 49 21.81 -0.20 2.17
CA GLY A 49 22.69 -1.33 1.87
C GLY A 49 22.01 -2.46 1.10
N GLY A 50 21.06 -2.13 0.22
CA GLY A 50 20.29 -3.07 -0.58
C GLY A 50 19.05 -3.64 0.12
N ILE A 51 18.75 -3.24 1.36
CA ILE A 51 17.55 -3.70 2.06
C ILE A 51 16.34 -2.99 1.47
N ASN A 52 15.44 -3.78 0.88
CA ASN A 52 14.16 -3.28 0.38
C ASN A 52 13.20 -3.01 1.56
N THR A 53 13.11 -1.75 1.97
CA THR A 53 12.32 -1.30 3.12
C THR A 53 10.91 -0.84 2.74
N HIS A 54 10.74 -0.15 1.60
CA HIS A 54 9.50 0.56 1.24
C HIS A 54 9.16 0.54 -0.24
N ARG A 55 9.63 -0.43 -1.04
CA ARG A 55 9.41 -0.38 -2.50
C ARG A 55 7.94 -0.27 -2.91
N GLY A 56 7.03 -1.02 -2.26
CA GLY A 56 5.61 -0.94 -2.57
C GLY A 56 4.99 0.37 -2.09
N ALA A 57 5.35 0.84 -0.89
CA ALA A 57 4.96 2.16 -0.40
C ALA A 57 5.43 3.31 -1.31
N VAL A 58 6.66 3.27 -1.85
CA VAL A 58 7.16 4.28 -2.81
C VAL A 58 6.24 4.37 -4.02
N PHE A 59 5.88 3.23 -4.60
CA PHE A 59 5.00 3.21 -5.78
C PHE A 59 3.60 3.73 -5.47
N THR A 60 2.93 3.17 -4.46
CA THR A 60 1.54 3.52 -4.13
C THR A 60 1.42 4.96 -3.62
N LEU A 61 2.26 5.36 -2.65
CA LEU A 61 2.23 6.73 -2.11
C LEU A 61 2.69 7.75 -3.16
N GLY A 62 3.64 7.40 -4.02
CA GLY A 62 4.06 8.26 -5.13
C GLY A 62 2.92 8.60 -6.09
N LEU A 63 2.15 7.59 -6.50
CA LEU A 63 0.95 7.78 -7.32
C LEU A 63 -0.10 8.63 -6.60
N LEU A 64 -0.33 8.38 -5.31
CA LEU A 64 -1.28 9.17 -4.52
C LEU A 64 -0.85 10.63 -4.35
N CYS A 65 0.45 10.89 -4.14
CA CYS A 65 0.98 12.24 -4.11
C CYS A 65 0.78 12.95 -5.46
N ALA A 66 1.06 12.26 -6.58
CA ALA A 66 0.79 12.80 -7.90
C ALA A 66 -0.71 13.10 -8.10
N SER A 67 -1.60 12.19 -7.70
CA SER A 67 -3.05 12.42 -7.73
C SER A 67 -3.47 13.62 -6.90
N ALA A 68 -2.92 13.80 -5.69
CA ALA A 68 -3.21 14.98 -4.88
C ALA A 68 -2.73 16.27 -5.54
N GLY A 69 -1.52 16.27 -6.11
CA GLY A 69 -1.02 17.41 -6.88
C GLY A 69 -1.95 17.78 -8.05
N ALA A 70 -2.44 16.78 -8.78
CA ALA A 70 -3.39 16.97 -9.87
C ALA A 70 -4.73 17.54 -9.40
N VAL A 71 -5.27 17.04 -8.27
CA VAL A 71 -6.53 17.54 -7.68
C VAL A 71 -6.38 18.98 -7.22
N LEU A 72 -5.30 19.30 -6.51
CA LEU A 72 -5.06 20.64 -5.97
C LEU A 72 -4.82 21.67 -7.08
N ALA A 73 -4.12 21.32 -8.15
CA ALA A 73 -3.94 22.20 -9.30
C ALA A 73 -5.25 22.54 -10.02
N GLN A 74 -6.26 21.69 -9.89
CA GLN A 74 -7.62 21.92 -10.43
C GLN A 74 -8.53 22.67 -9.45
N GLY A 75 -8.02 23.09 -8.28
CA GLY A 75 -8.79 23.81 -7.25
C GLY A 75 -9.84 22.97 -6.53
N GLY A 76 -9.83 21.64 -6.71
CA GLY A 76 -10.81 20.75 -6.10
C GLY A 76 -10.45 20.33 -4.67
N PRO A 77 -11.45 19.90 -3.86
CA PRO A 77 -11.17 19.34 -2.54
C PRO A 77 -10.46 18.00 -2.66
N CYS A 78 -9.49 17.77 -1.77
CA CYS A 78 -8.83 16.49 -1.66
C CYS A 78 -9.78 15.50 -0.97
N THR A 79 -10.47 14.67 -1.73
CA THR A 79 -11.31 13.56 -1.21
C THR A 79 -10.80 12.23 -1.74
N PRO A 80 -11.11 11.09 -1.08
CA PRO A 80 -10.67 9.78 -1.60
C PRO A 80 -11.18 9.52 -3.02
N ALA A 81 -12.41 9.93 -3.31
CA ALA A 81 -13.00 9.83 -4.65
C ALA A 81 -12.25 10.71 -5.67
N ALA A 82 -11.91 11.95 -5.31
CA ALA A 82 -11.15 12.84 -6.17
C ALA A 82 -9.74 12.29 -6.48
N LEU A 83 -9.04 11.76 -5.47
CA LEU A 83 -7.74 11.14 -5.64
C LEU A 83 -7.79 9.92 -6.58
N ARG A 84 -8.77 9.02 -6.36
CA ARG A 84 -8.95 7.85 -7.21
C ARG A 84 -9.28 8.24 -8.65
N ALA A 85 -10.14 9.24 -8.82
CA ALA A 85 -10.52 9.73 -10.15
C ALA A 85 -9.33 10.40 -10.86
N ALA A 86 -8.54 11.22 -10.16
CA ALA A 86 -7.34 11.83 -10.70
C ALA A 86 -6.30 10.78 -11.11
N LEU A 87 -6.09 9.74 -10.30
CA LEU A 87 -5.20 8.63 -10.63
C LEU A 87 -5.61 7.97 -11.95
N ARG A 88 -6.89 7.59 -12.06
CA ARG A 88 -7.42 6.89 -13.23
C ARG A 88 -7.34 7.76 -14.48
N ARG A 89 -7.70 9.04 -14.38
CA ARG A 89 -7.64 9.99 -15.51
C ARG A 89 -6.21 10.27 -15.95
N GLY A 90 -5.29 10.52 -15.02
CA GLY A 90 -3.92 10.93 -15.33
C GLY A 90 -3.04 9.78 -15.81
N TRP A 91 -3.17 8.59 -15.21
CA TRP A 91 -2.20 7.51 -15.42
C TRP A 91 -2.82 6.12 -15.62
N GLY A 92 -4.16 5.98 -15.58
CA GLY A 92 -4.82 4.67 -15.69
C GLY A 92 -4.46 3.91 -16.97
N ALA A 93 -4.54 4.55 -18.14
CA ALA A 93 -4.19 3.93 -19.41
C ALA A 93 -2.71 3.50 -19.49
N ALA A 94 -1.81 4.35 -19.00
CA ALA A 94 -0.37 4.03 -18.97
C ALA A 94 -0.05 2.89 -17.98
N LEU A 95 -0.74 2.84 -16.83
CA LEU A 95 -0.64 1.75 -15.86
C LEU A 95 -1.17 0.43 -16.43
N GLN A 96 -2.27 0.45 -17.20
CA GLN A 96 -2.79 -0.72 -17.91
C GLN A 96 -1.78 -1.20 -18.97
N ALA A 97 -1.25 -0.30 -19.79
CA ALA A 97 -0.23 -0.63 -20.78
C ALA A 97 1.04 -1.20 -20.12
N ARG A 98 1.43 -0.69 -18.95
CA ARG A 98 2.54 -1.22 -18.15
C ARG A 98 2.28 -2.66 -17.70
N CYS A 99 1.05 -3.03 -17.33
CA CYS A 99 0.71 -4.39 -16.91
C CYS A 99 0.90 -5.41 -18.05
N ALA A 100 0.67 -4.99 -19.30
CA ALA A 100 0.88 -5.82 -20.48
C ALA A 100 2.37 -5.99 -20.87
N ARG A 101 3.29 -5.20 -20.31
CA ARG A 101 4.72 -5.28 -20.64
C ARG A 101 5.38 -6.46 -19.91
N PRO A 102 6.07 -7.37 -20.61
CA PRO A 102 6.85 -8.42 -19.97
C PRO A 102 7.98 -7.77 -19.15
N ARG A 103 7.97 -7.99 -17.84
CA ARG A 103 9.01 -7.52 -16.92
C ARG A 103 9.32 -8.63 -15.91
N SER A 104 10.58 -8.71 -15.51
CA SER A 104 11.16 -9.82 -14.74
C SER A 104 11.24 -9.55 -13.22
N SER A 105 10.42 -8.64 -12.68
CA SER A 105 10.45 -8.39 -11.23
C SER A 105 9.99 -9.64 -10.45
N ALA A 106 10.53 -9.85 -9.25
CA ALA A 106 10.14 -10.99 -8.39
C ALA A 106 8.62 -10.98 -8.13
N GLY A 107 8.03 -9.81 -7.90
CA GLY A 107 6.59 -9.65 -7.74
C GLY A 107 5.80 -10.08 -8.99
N GLN A 108 6.25 -9.72 -10.20
CA GLN A 108 5.58 -10.13 -11.43
C GLN A 108 5.69 -11.62 -11.74
N ARG A 109 6.81 -12.25 -11.38
CA ARG A 109 6.95 -13.71 -11.49
C ARG A 109 5.93 -14.41 -10.58
N VAL A 110 5.78 -13.94 -9.35
CA VAL A 110 4.82 -14.47 -8.38
C VAL A 110 3.38 -14.24 -8.84
N THR A 111 3.05 -13.06 -9.39
CA THR A 111 1.70 -12.79 -9.91
C THR A 111 1.36 -13.69 -11.09
N GLN A 112 2.27 -13.87 -12.03
CA GLN A 112 2.06 -14.75 -13.19
C GLN A 112 1.96 -16.22 -12.77
N GLN A 113 2.85 -16.68 -11.88
CA GLN A 113 2.88 -18.06 -11.41
C GLN A 113 1.59 -18.44 -10.65
N HIS A 114 0.97 -17.48 -9.95
CA HIS A 114 -0.16 -17.76 -9.06
C HIS A 114 -1.48 -17.11 -9.49
N GLY A 115 -1.52 -16.42 -10.64
CA GLY A 115 -2.71 -15.73 -11.12
C GLY A 115 -3.21 -14.62 -10.17
N LEU A 116 -2.28 -13.95 -9.47
CA LEU A 116 -2.58 -12.93 -8.47
C LEU A 116 -2.54 -11.53 -9.06
N ARG A 117 -3.34 -10.61 -8.50
CA ARG A 117 -3.26 -9.19 -8.87
C ARG A 117 -2.06 -8.51 -8.24
N GLY A 118 -1.17 -8.00 -9.07
CA GLY A 118 0.02 -7.29 -8.62
C GLY A 118 -0.23 -5.82 -8.28
N ALA A 119 0.75 -5.16 -7.65
CA ALA A 119 0.66 -3.74 -7.32
C ALA A 119 0.41 -2.83 -8.54
N SER A 120 0.97 -3.17 -9.71
CA SER A 120 0.70 -2.42 -10.95
C SER A 120 -0.73 -2.60 -11.45
N GLU A 121 -1.31 -3.77 -11.29
CA GLU A 121 -2.70 -4.06 -11.67
C GLU A 121 -3.68 -3.40 -10.70
N GLU A 122 -3.41 -3.47 -9.40
CA GLU A 122 -4.14 -2.70 -8.38
C GLU A 122 -4.14 -1.21 -8.72
N ALA A 123 -2.97 -0.64 -9.07
CA ALA A 123 -2.89 0.76 -9.49
C ALA A 123 -3.69 1.05 -10.77
N ALA A 124 -3.62 0.17 -11.77
CA ALA A 124 -4.38 0.31 -13.02
C ALA A 124 -5.90 0.28 -12.80
N LEU A 125 -6.37 -0.47 -11.81
CA LEU A 125 -7.78 -0.52 -11.37
C LEU A 125 -8.17 0.66 -10.46
N GLY A 126 -7.24 1.57 -10.18
CA GLY A 126 -7.46 2.69 -9.27
C GLY A 126 -7.50 2.28 -7.81
N LEU A 127 -6.65 1.35 -7.39
CA LEU A 127 -6.37 0.94 -6.01
C LEU A 127 -7.64 0.53 -5.23
N PRO A 128 -8.41 -0.47 -5.71
CA PRO A 128 -9.65 -0.89 -5.05
C PRO A 128 -9.43 -1.33 -3.60
N VAL A 129 -8.37 -2.09 -3.27
CA VAL A 129 -8.14 -2.49 -1.86
C VAL A 129 -7.89 -1.28 -0.96
N LEU A 130 -7.26 -0.23 -1.48
CA LEU A 130 -7.07 1.01 -0.71
C LEU A 130 -8.40 1.74 -0.48
N PHE A 131 -9.12 2.06 -1.57
CA PHE A 131 -10.28 2.96 -1.51
C PHE A 131 -11.57 2.29 -1.10
N ASP A 132 -11.73 1.00 -1.37
CA ASP A 132 -12.97 0.25 -1.11
C ASP A 132 -12.88 -0.59 0.16
N VAL A 133 -11.66 -0.84 0.69
CA VAL A 133 -11.45 -1.66 1.90
C VAL A 133 -10.72 -0.90 2.99
N ALA A 134 -9.48 -0.48 2.75
CA ALA A 134 -8.61 0.06 3.81
C ALA A 134 -9.11 1.41 4.37
N VAL A 135 -9.44 2.36 3.48
CA VAL A 135 -9.94 3.68 3.89
C VAL A 135 -11.30 3.58 4.59
N PRO A 136 -12.30 2.85 4.05
CA PRO A 136 -13.57 2.64 4.74
C PRO A 136 -13.42 1.94 6.10
N ALA A 137 -12.59 0.89 6.20
CA ALA A 137 -12.35 0.18 7.46
C ALA A 137 -11.74 1.11 8.52
N LEU A 138 -10.71 1.88 8.15
CA LEU A 138 -10.07 2.84 9.05
C LEU A 138 -11.05 3.92 9.52
N ARG A 139 -11.80 4.52 8.61
CA ARG A 139 -12.81 5.55 8.93
C ARG A 139 -13.91 5.01 9.83
N ARG A 140 -14.45 3.83 9.50
CA ARG A 140 -15.49 3.17 10.31
C ARG A 140 -14.99 2.89 11.72
N ALA A 141 -13.80 2.32 11.87
CA ALA A 141 -13.23 2.02 13.18
C ALA A 141 -13.08 3.30 14.05
N LEU A 142 -12.56 4.38 13.47
CA LEU A 142 -12.45 5.67 14.15
C LEU A 142 -13.82 6.24 14.54
N ALA A 143 -14.80 6.18 13.64
CA ALA A 143 -16.17 6.63 13.89
C ALA A 143 -16.88 5.83 15.00
N HIS A 144 -16.51 4.55 15.18
CA HIS A 144 -16.97 3.72 16.29
C HIS A 144 -16.18 3.95 17.59
N GLY A 145 -15.32 4.96 17.64
CA GLY A 145 -14.60 5.36 18.85
C GLY A 145 -13.35 4.53 19.14
N LEU A 146 -12.88 3.68 18.22
CA LEU A 146 -11.62 2.98 18.42
C LEU A 146 -10.46 3.97 18.45
N ALA A 147 -9.54 3.77 19.39
CA ALA A 147 -8.29 4.51 19.42
C ALA A 147 -7.52 4.33 18.10
N VAL A 148 -6.76 5.35 17.69
CA VAL A 148 -6.06 5.39 16.38
C VAL A 148 -5.24 4.12 16.09
N ARG A 149 -4.55 3.57 17.09
CA ARG A 149 -3.77 2.34 16.93
C ARG A 149 -4.67 1.13 16.64
N ALA A 150 -5.79 0.99 17.36
CA ALA A 150 -6.76 -0.08 17.13
C ALA A 150 -7.45 0.08 15.77
N ALA A 151 -7.81 1.29 15.36
CA ALA A 151 -8.39 1.54 14.04
C ALA A 151 -7.44 1.19 12.87
N ARG A 152 -6.14 1.45 13.04
CA ARG A 152 -5.11 1.02 12.07
C ARG A 152 -4.91 -0.49 12.06
N LEU A 153 -5.00 -1.14 13.22
CA LEU A 153 -4.98 -2.59 13.32
C LEU A 153 -6.18 -3.21 12.58
N GLU A 154 -7.38 -2.70 12.83
CA GLU A 154 -8.61 -3.10 12.14
C GLU A 154 -8.46 -3.01 10.61
N ALA A 155 -8.02 -1.85 10.12
CA ALA A 155 -7.80 -1.63 8.70
C ALA A 155 -6.73 -2.57 8.12
N LEU A 156 -5.63 -2.83 8.85
CA LEU A 156 -4.59 -3.76 8.42
C LEU A 156 -5.15 -5.16 8.23
N PHE A 157 -5.94 -5.66 9.19
CA PHE A 157 -6.53 -6.99 9.12
C PHE A 157 -7.56 -7.11 7.99
N HIS A 158 -8.37 -6.07 7.76
CA HIS A 158 -9.24 -6.00 6.58
C HIS A 158 -8.46 -6.09 5.27
N VAL A 159 -7.30 -5.43 5.18
CA VAL A 159 -6.44 -5.50 3.99
C VAL A 159 -5.81 -6.89 3.84
N ILE A 160 -5.25 -7.45 4.91
CA ILE A 160 -4.63 -8.80 4.88
C ILE A 160 -5.65 -9.84 4.42
N ALA A 161 -6.92 -9.73 4.82
CA ALA A 161 -7.96 -10.68 4.48
C ALA A 161 -8.29 -10.76 2.97
N VAL A 162 -8.00 -9.71 2.20
CA VAL A 162 -8.47 -9.61 0.79
C VAL A 162 -7.37 -9.29 -0.23
N LEU A 163 -6.24 -8.74 0.20
CA LEU A 163 -5.17 -8.35 -0.71
C LEU A 163 -4.47 -9.59 -1.26
N ASP A 164 -4.24 -9.61 -2.58
CA ASP A 164 -3.35 -10.57 -3.24
C ASP A 164 -1.88 -10.18 -2.96
N ASP A 165 -1.46 -10.32 -1.69
CA ASP A 165 -0.15 -9.85 -1.24
C ASP A 165 0.98 -10.72 -1.84
N THR A 166 1.64 -10.15 -2.84
CA THR A 166 2.77 -10.81 -3.53
C THR A 166 3.96 -11.12 -2.62
N ASN A 167 4.15 -10.43 -1.49
CA ASN A 167 5.22 -10.75 -0.54
C ASN A 167 4.88 -11.99 0.30
N LEU A 168 3.59 -12.18 0.65
CA LEU A 168 3.11 -13.42 1.25
C LEU A 168 3.23 -14.58 0.26
N ALA A 169 2.75 -14.40 -0.97
CA ALA A 169 2.82 -15.43 -2.01
C ALA A 169 4.27 -15.78 -2.39
N HIS A 170 5.19 -14.80 -2.44
CA HIS A 170 6.61 -15.08 -2.69
C HIS A 170 7.24 -15.96 -1.61
N ARG A 171 6.87 -15.77 -0.35
CA ARG A 171 7.51 -16.45 0.80
C ARG A 171 6.87 -17.79 1.14
N GLY A 172 5.56 -17.90 0.99
CA GLY A 172 4.78 -19.08 1.40
C GLY A 172 3.92 -19.70 0.30
N GLY A 173 4.04 -19.23 -0.95
CA GLY A 173 3.16 -19.62 -2.04
C GLY A 173 1.70 -19.21 -1.80
N LEU A 174 0.80 -19.72 -2.65
CA LEU A 174 -0.64 -19.59 -2.43
C LEU A 174 -1.10 -20.11 -1.05
N PRO A 175 -0.60 -21.25 -0.52
CA PRO A 175 -0.99 -21.71 0.82
C PRO A 175 -0.67 -20.68 1.91
N GLY A 176 0.51 -20.05 1.86
CA GLY A 176 0.90 -19.01 2.81
C GLY A 176 0.04 -17.75 2.72
N LEU A 177 -0.29 -17.32 1.49
CA LEU A 177 -1.23 -16.20 1.27
C LEU A 177 -2.62 -16.52 1.85
N ARG A 178 -3.16 -17.69 1.53
CA ARG A 178 -4.50 -18.11 1.99
C ARG A 178 -4.55 -18.32 3.50
N TYR A 179 -3.46 -18.82 4.10
CA TYR A 179 -3.33 -18.88 5.55
C TYR A 179 -3.45 -17.50 6.19
N ALA A 180 -2.68 -16.52 5.70
CA ALA A 180 -2.70 -15.17 6.24
C ALA A 180 -4.08 -14.50 6.08
N GLN A 181 -4.72 -14.68 4.92
CA GLN A 181 -6.07 -14.19 4.66
C GLN A 181 -7.09 -14.83 5.62
N GLY A 182 -7.03 -16.14 5.83
CA GLY A 182 -7.89 -16.85 6.76
C GLY A 182 -7.69 -16.43 8.22
N ALA A 183 -6.43 -16.32 8.67
CA ALA A 183 -6.12 -15.84 10.01
C ALA A 183 -6.67 -14.42 10.25
N ALA A 184 -6.54 -13.53 9.24
CA ALA A 184 -7.05 -12.19 9.34
C ALA A 184 -8.59 -12.14 9.33
N ALA A 185 -9.24 -12.94 8.48
CA ALA A 185 -10.70 -13.06 8.45
C ALA A 185 -11.26 -13.58 9.78
N ASN A 186 -10.60 -14.57 10.40
CA ASN A 186 -10.99 -15.11 11.70
C ASN A 186 -10.86 -14.06 12.82
N PHE A 187 -9.78 -13.27 12.83
CA PHE A 187 -9.62 -12.17 13.78
C PHE A 187 -10.75 -11.14 13.65
N LEU A 188 -11.10 -10.75 12.43
CA LEU A 188 -12.21 -9.81 12.18
C LEU A 188 -13.55 -10.41 12.62
N ALA A 189 -13.80 -11.69 12.30
CA ALA A 189 -15.03 -12.39 12.68
C ALA A 189 -15.19 -12.54 14.20
N ALA A 190 -14.09 -12.61 14.96
CA ALA A 190 -14.09 -12.63 16.42
C ALA A 190 -14.39 -11.27 17.07
N GLY A 191 -14.54 -10.19 16.29
CA GLY A 191 -14.79 -8.83 16.78
C GLY A 191 -13.65 -7.86 16.51
N GLY A 192 -12.59 -8.30 15.81
CA GLY A 192 -11.51 -7.45 15.33
C GLY A 192 -10.82 -6.65 16.43
N ALA A 193 -10.42 -5.43 16.10
CA ALA A 193 -9.69 -4.53 16.99
C ALA A 193 -10.55 -3.89 18.10
N ALA A 194 -11.86 -4.16 18.13
CA ALA A 194 -12.74 -3.71 19.19
C ALA A 194 -12.69 -4.61 20.45
N GLN A 195 -12.12 -5.81 20.33
CA GLN A 195 -11.96 -6.74 21.45
C GLN A 195 -10.94 -6.21 22.48
N GLY A 196 -11.18 -6.51 23.76
CA GLY A 196 -10.30 -6.06 24.86
C GLY A 196 -8.89 -6.64 24.80
N ASP A 197 -8.72 -7.83 24.22
CA ASP A 197 -7.45 -8.54 24.04
C ASP A 197 -6.94 -8.51 22.59
N ALA A 198 -7.51 -7.66 21.72
CA ALA A 198 -7.19 -7.61 20.29
C ALA A 198 -5.68 -7.48 19.99
N SER A 199 -4.94 -6.71 20.81
CA SER A 199 -3.48 -6.57 20.64
C SER A 199 -2.75 -7.89 20.89
N ALA A 200 -3.15 -8.66 21.90
CA ALA A 200 -2.54 -9.96 22.21
C ALA A 200 -2.87 -11.00 21.14
N GLN A 201 -4.10 -11.00 20.62
CA GLN A 201 -4.49 -11.86 19.50
C GLN A 201 -3.71 -11.52 18.22
N ALA A 202 -3.60 -10.23 17.87
CA ALA A 202 -2.82 -9.80 16.72
C ALA A 202 -1.33 -10.17 16.85
N GLU A 203 -0.78 -10.10 18.07
CA GLU A 203 0.60 -10.53 18.34
C GLU A 203 0.77 -12.05 18.24
N ALA A 204 -0.23 -12.84 18.65
CA ALA A 204 -0.23 -14.29 18.43
C ALA A 204 -0.22 -14.62 16.92
N ILE A 205 -1.10 -13.99 16.13
CA ILE A 205 -1.13 -14.14 14.68
C ILE A 205 0.19 -13.69 14.04
N HIS A 206 0.78 -12.59 14.51
CA HIS A 206 2.08 -12.14 14.06
C HIS A 206 3.18 -13.19 14.32
N ARG A 207 3.20 -13.80 15.50
CA ARG A 207 4.16 -14.88 15.84
C ARG A 207 4.00 -16.09 14.92
N GLU A 208 2.77 -16.45 14.57
CA GLU A 208 2.51 -17.51 13.58
C GLU A 208 3.03 -17.14 12.18
N PHE A 209 2.84 -15.89 11.75
CA PHE A 209 3.40 -15.41 10.49
C PHE A 209 4.92 -15.49 10.49
N VAL A 210 5.57 -15.06 11.58
CA VAL A 210 7.03 -15.17 11.74
C VAL A 210 7.49 -16.62 11.66
N ALA A 211 6.85 -17.53 12.39
CA ALA A 211 7.19 -18.96 12.38
C ALA A 211 7.06 -19.58 10.99
N ARG A 212 6.09 -19.12 10.19
CA ARG A 212 5.87 -19.56 8.80
C ARG A 212 6.67 -18.75 7.78
N ARG A 213 7.50 -17.80 8.21
CA ARG A 213 8.24 -16.84 7.37
C ARG A 213 7.34 -16.02 6.44
N LEU A 214 6.09 -15.80 6.83
CA LEU A 214 5.11 -14.97 6.14
C LEU A 214 5.29 -13.50 6.53
N SER A 215 5.16 -12.61 5.56
CA SER A 215 5.27 -11.17 5.78
C SER A 215 4.23 -10.44 4.93
N PRO A 216 3.19 -9.84 5.54
CA PRO A 216 2.13 -9.10 4.84
C PRO A 216 2.61 -7.68 4.46
N GLY A 217 3.65 -7.62 3.63
CA GLY A 217 4.33 -6.37 3.27
C GLY A 217 3.48 -5.47 2.39
N GLY A 218 2.76 -6.05 1.41
CA GLY A 218 1.83 -5.30 0.58
C GLY A 218 0.67 -4.75 1.40
N ALA A 219 0.19 -5.50 2.39
CA ALA A 219 -0.86 -5.02 3.29
C ALA A 219 -0.40 -3.83 4.14
N ALA A 220 0.85 -3.85 4.62
CA ALA A 220 1.44 -2.72 5.33
C ALA A 220 1.56 -1.47 4.45
N ASP A 221 1.95 -1.63 3.18
CA ASP A 221 2.02 -0.52 2.22
C ASP A 221 0.63 0.10 1.94
N VAL A 222 -0.41 -0.73 1.81
CA VAL A 222 -1.79 -0.26 1.65
C VAL A 222 -2.29 0.44 2.92
N LEU A 223 -1.98 -0.07 4.12
CA LEU A 223 -2.31 0.61 5.37
C LEU A 223 -1.64 1.98 5.46
N ALA A 224 -0.36 2.09 5.08
CA ALA A 224 0.35 3.36 5.04
C ALA A 224 -0.32 4.35 4.09
N ALA A 225 -0.75 3.88 2.91
CA ALA A 225 -1.53 4.68 1.97
C ALA A 225 -2.89 5.11 2.56
N ALA A 226 -3.61 4.23 3.27
CA ALA A 226 -4.88 4.58 3.91
C ALA A 226 -4.71 5.64 5.00
N CYS A 227 -3.65 5.53 5.81
CA CYS A 227 -3.30 6.53 6.82
C CYS A 227 -2.95 7.88 6.17
N TRP A 228 -2.27 7.86 5.02
CA TRP A 228 -1.97 9.08 4.28
C TRP A 228 -3.25 9.73 3.74
N VAL A 229 -4.14 8.95 3.11
CA VAL A 229 -5.45 9.43 2.62
C VAL A 229 -6.26 10.04 3.77
N GLN A 230 -6.33 9.37 4.92
CA GLN A 230 -7.01 9.86 6.11
C GLN A 230 -6.45 11.20 6.63
N ARG A 231 -5.17 11.46 6.42
CA ARG A 231 -4.52 12.70 6.89
C ARG A 231 -4.68 13.87 5.93
N VAL A 232 -4.78 13.61 4.63
CA VAL A 232 -4.75 14.66 3.59
C VAL A 232 -6.12 14.92 2.97
N CYS A 233 -7.05 13.98 3.09
CA CYS A 233 -8.41 14.16 2.60
C CYS A 233 -9.31 14.76 3.66
N THR A 234 -10.22 15.62 3.23
CA THR A 234 -11.38 16.01 4.02
C THR A 234 -12.45 14.93 3.91
N ASP A 235 -13.29 14.85 4.93
CA ASP A 235 -14.51 14.04 4.89
C ASP A 235 -15.60 14.73 4.04
#